data_AF-A0A1C6B3K0-F1
#
_entry.id   AF-A0A1C6B3K0-F1
#
_cell.length_a   1.000
_cell.length_b   1.000
_cell.length_c   1.000
_cell.angle_alpha   90.00
_cell.angle_beta   90.00
_cell.angle_gamma   90.00
#
_symmetry.space_group_name_H-M   'P 1'
#
loop_
_entity.id
_entity.type
_entity.pdbx_description
1 polymer ?
#
loop_
_entity_poly.entity_id
_entity_poly.type
_entity_poly.pdbx_seq_one_letter_code
_entity_poly.pdbx_strand_id
1 'polypeptide(L)'
;MKIMKIFRSLVAAAVLVSCFAIHAHGAFNDNTINGDLNSDMTVDIDDVKILSDFLINNECTISGNADINNDGNVNIFDLIKLKRMLVSSDGYTGFIKADGKLLVDETGKQYMIKGMAFGNNVWSNPSYPPENLHHTEESYKELADMGFNSVRFYINYGLFESDSNPYTYNEKGFEWLDKNISQAKKYGIRLLFNMHYPQGGYQSQGNGEALWTNEENQKRLIALWTEIARRYSNEPSVLGYGIVNEPVVPIVTTAEDCLTQWQKLAQQITDGIRSEDENHLIFVERLCAAKDTETGQSQWANFNDDNNYVRVNGDNIVYEFHYYEPHIYTHQGFDWAGTGGYDYSYPDENLAMSYDSKWENATFNGDSADLSDGEWQYLESSFMNINNDNYKILSLVFQAQNLGKNGVAYADNLKIDEYDENGQFIKTVYYDDFNKSNLFYFWSNNSSGNGYLSTSIGYDDNTSICIYGTTDDANFGKSNISAVQGHKYKASGYFKVVNAEKDAVVRPRVDVWSSDSAYVLDKNYIETSLINNIQFSIDNNVPVYCGEFGAGINCFSENRGGEQWVSDVIDICFQYGINFNYHTYHENSFGLYTNSPLSPPDQRNDSLYNTLISTLTDSTD
;
A
#
# COMPACT_ATOMS: atom_id res chain seq x y z
N MET A 1 -16.93 41.89 22.96
CA MET A 1 -16.77 43.26 22.41
C MET A 1 -15.28 43.56 22.36
N LYS A 2 -14.69 43.70 21.15
CA LYS A 2 -13.25 43.87 20.85
C LYS A 2 -12.35 42.75 21.42
N ILE A 3 -12.32 41.55 20.83
CA ILE A 3 -11.33 41.11 19.82
C ILE A 3 -12.00 39.98 19.01
N MET A 4 -12.75 40.34 17.96
CA MET A 4 -13.47 39.39 17.09
C MET A 4 -13.67 39.97 15.68
N LYS A 5 -12.71 40.77 15.22
CA LYS A 5 -12.79 41.49 13.93
C LYS A 5 -11.52 41.47 13.06
N ILE A 6 -10.57 40.56 13.34
CA ILE A 6 -9.34 40.41 12.51
C ILE A 6 -9.14 38.98 11.97
N PHE A 7 -10.07 38.05 12.21
CA PHE A 7 -10.02 36.68 11.65
C PHE A 7 -11.17 36.39 10.66
N ARG A 8 -11.48 37.35 9.79
CA ARG A 8 -12.53 37.21 8.74
C ARG A 8 -12.07 37.56 7.32
N SER A 9 -10.75 37.56 7.09
CA SER A 9 -10.17 37.87 5.78
C SER A 9 -9.17 36.82 5.28
N LEU A 10 -9.24 35.58 5.78
CA LEU A 10 -8.33 34.50 5.37
C LEU A 10 -8.97 33.12 5.18
N VAL A 11 -10.31 33.02 5.25
CA VAL A 11 -11.03 31.77 4.93
C VAL A 11 -12.31 32.13 4.17
N ALA A 12 -12.13 32.67 2.97
CA ALA A 12 -13.18 32.79 1.94
C ALA A 12 -12.80 31.97 0.69
N ALA A 13 -11.96 30.96 0.87
CA ALA A 13 -11.64 29.92 -0.10
C ALA A 13 -11.90 28.57 0.59
N ALA A 14 -13.17 28.16 0.58
CA ALA A 14 -13.65 26.78 0.83
C ALA A 14 -15.17 26.76 0.68
N VAL A 15 -15.60 26.47 -0.55
CA VAL A 15 -16.81 25.75 -0.98
C VAL A 15 -18.08 25.88 -0.11
N LEU A 16 -19.05 26.66 -0.62
CA LEU A 16 -20.46 26.27 -0.81
C LEU A 16 -21.29 27.53 -1.14
N VAL A 17 -21.91 27.57 -2.32
CA VAL A 17 -23.39 27.61 -2.50
C VAL A 17 -23.69 27.30 -3.98
N SER A 18 -24.56 26.32 -4.17
CA SER A 18 -25.32 25.92 -5.37
C SER A 18 -25.52 26.99 -6.47
N CYS A 19 -25.35 26.62 -7.74
CA CYS A 19 -25.93 27.34 -8.89
C CYS A 19 -26.39 26.38 -9.99
N PHE A 20 -27.37 26.87 -10.76
CA PHE A 20 -28.36 26.14 -11.56
C PHE A 20 -27.81 25.49 -12.84
N ALA A 21 -28.41 24.34 -13.19
CA ALA A 21 -28.33 23.76 -14.52
C ALA A 21 -28.93 24.70 -15.58
N ILE A 22 -28.14 25.04 -16.61
CA ILE A 22 -28.62 25.67 -17.83
C ILE A 22 -28.55 24.60 -18.94
N HIS A 23 -29.72 24.18 -19.42
CA HIS A 23 -29.82 23.39 -20.64
C HIS A 23 -29.57 24.30 -21.85
N ALA A 24 -28.61 23.96 -22.69
CA ALA A 24 -28.51 24.50 -24.05
C ALA A 24 -28.58 23.35 -25.06
N HIS A 25 -29.64 23.34 -25.87
CA HIS A 25 -29.73 22.60 -27.13
C HIS A 25 -29.15 23.46 -28.26
N GLY A 26 -28.39 22.85 -29.18
CA GLY A 26 -28.09 23.45 -30.48
C GLY A 26 -26.94 22.77 -31.21
N ALA A 27 -27.25 22.05 -32.30
CA ALA A 27 -26.30 21.43 -33.21
C ALA A 27 -25.54 22.47 -34.07
N PHE A 28 -24.22 22.31 -34.27
CA PHE A 28 -23.46 22.95 -35.35
C PHE A 28 -22.26 22.10 -35.82
N ASN A 29 -21.99 22.16 -37.12
CA ASN A 29 -20.96 21.43 -37.88
C ASN A 29 -19.50 21.88 -37.56
N ASP A 30 -18.62 20.88 -37.48
CA ASP A 30 -17.22 20.77 -37.94
C ASP A 30 -16.34 22.04 -38.05
N ASN A 31 -15.62 22.34 -36.96
CA ASN A 31 -14.17 22.66 -36.88
C ASN A 31 -13.81 23.31 -35.52
N THR A 32 -14.29 22.73 -34.41
CA THR A 32 -14.00 23.23 -33.06
C THR A 32 -12.94 22.37 -32.38
N ILE A 33 -11.84 22.97 -31.94
CA ILE A 33 -10.83 22.29 -31.12
C ILE A 33 -11.30 22.35 -29.67
N ASN A 34 -11.40 21.19 -29.01
CA ASN A 34 -11.73 21.16 -27.59
C ASN A 34 -10.63 21.86 -26.78
N GLY A 35 -10.97 22.78 -25.88
CA GLY A 35 -10.01 23.65 -25.18
C GLY A 35 -9.61 24.94 -25.91
N ASP A 36 -10.00 25.15 -27.17
CA ASP A 36 -9.89 26.46 -27.84
C ASP A 36 -11.10 27.32 -27.45
N LEU A 37 -10.84 28.35 -26.66
CA LEU A 37 -11.83 29.22 -26.04
C LEU A 37 -11.90 30.60 -26.68
N ASN A 38 -10.89 30.98 -27.47
CA ASN A 38 -10.84 32.25 -28.19
C ASN A 38 -11.16 32.10 -29.70
N SER A 39 -11.37 30.88 -30.18
CA SER A 39 -11.62 30.51 -31.58
C SER A 39 -10.49 30.87 -32.56
N ASP A 40 -9.24 30.86 -32.10
CA ASP A 40 -8.06 31.10 -32.94
C ASP A 40 -7.49 29.82 -33.58
N MET A 41 -8.14 28.67 -33.35
CA MET A 41 -7.75 27.34 -33.82
C MET A 41 -6.45 26.82 -33.19
N THR A 42 -6.05 27.36 -32.05
CA THR A 42 -4.97 26.85 -31.22
C THR A 42 -5.43 26.68 -29.77
N VAL A 43 -4.71 25.87 -29.00
CA VAL A 43 -4.90 25.78 -27.54
C VAL A 43 -3.64 26.34 -26.91
N ASP A 44 -3.74 27.51 -26.30
CA ASP A 44 -2.60 28.27 -25.79
C ASP A 44 -2.84 28.92 -24.41
N ILE A 45 -1.88 29.74 -23.98
CA ILE A 45 -1.92 30.42 -22.67
C ILE A 45 -3.12 31.38 -22.55
N ASP A 46 -3.62 31.91 -23.67
CA ASP A 46 -4.75 32.82 -23.68
C ASP A 46 -6.06 32.07 -23.43
N ASP A 47 -6.20 30.81 -23.83
CA ASP A 47 -7.31 29.94 -23.43
C ASP A 47 -7.31 29.68 -21.93
N VAL A 48 -6.13 29.43 -21.33
CA VAL A 48 -6.00 29.26 -19.88
C VAL A 48 -6.44 30.51 -19.13
N LYS A 49 -6.12 31.70 -19.64
CA LYS A 49 -6.60 32.95 -19.04
C LYS A 49 -8.11 33.06 -19.14
N ILE A 50 -8.70 32.74 -20.30
CA ILE A 50 -10.15 32.80 -20.51
C ILE A 50 -10.88 31.89 -19.53
N LEU A 51 -10.44 30.63 -19.40
CA LEU A 51 -11.07 29.69 -18.48
C LEU A 51 -10.82 30.07 -17.01
N SER A 52 -9.62 30.54 -16.67
CA SER A 52 -9.31 31.02 -15.32
C SER A 52 -10.17 32.24 -14.94
N ASP A 53 -10.32 33.20 -15.84
CA ASP A 53 -11.11 34.41 -15.60
C ASP A 53 -12.61 34.09 -15.47
N PHE A 54 -13.10 33.12 -16.25
CA PHE A 54 -14.46 32.60 -16.12
C PHE A 54 -14.70 31.99 -14.73
N LEU A 55 -13.81 31.11 -14.27
CA LEU A 55 -13.94 30.45 -12.98
C LEU A 55 -13.83 31.41 -11.78
N ILE A 56 -13.08 32.51 -11.92
CA ILE A 56 -12.89 33.50 -10.86
C ILE A 56 -14.02 34.53 -10.83
N ASN A 57 -14.40 35.09 -11.99
CA ASN A 57 -15.23 36.30 -12.04
C ASN A 57 -16.66 36.03 -12.51
N ASN A 58 -16.95 34.90 -13.18
CA ASN A 58 -18.26 34.57 -13.74
C ASN A 58 -18.80 35.64 -14.75
N GLU A 59 -17.93 36.48 -15.31
CA GLU A 59 -18.33 37.66 -16.11
C GLU A 59 -18.35 37.41 -17.64
N CYS A 60 -17.89 36.25 -18.12
CA CYS A 60 -17.86 35.93 -19.55
C CYS A 60 -18.76 34.75 -19.91
N THR A 61 -19.47 34.84 -21.04
CA THR A 61 -20.07 33.66 -21.70
C THR A 61 -18.95 32.77 -22.23
N ILE A 62 -18.90 31.52 -21.78
CA ILE A 62 -17.86 30.57 -22.17
C ILE A 62 -18.34 29.64 -23.29
N SER A 63 -17.44 29.23 -24.18
CA SER A 63 -17.77 28.38 -25.33
C SER A 63 -18.11 26.95 -24.87
N GLY A 64 -18.80 26.19 -25.72
CA GLY A 64 -19.07 24.76 -25.47
C GLY A 64 -17.81 23.90 -25.39
N ASN A 65 -16.64 24.42 -25.80
CA ASN A 65 -15.34 23.74 -25.74
C ASN A 65 -14.65 23.92 -24.38
N ALA A 66 -15.30 24.57 -23.40
CA ALA A 66 -14.75 24.78 -22.07
C ALA A 66 -14.98 23.61 -21.10
N ASP A 67 -15.88 22.69 -21.46
CA ASP A 67 -16.00 21.39 -20.81
C ASP A 67 -14.98 20.44 -21.44
N ILE A 68 -13.71 20.66 -21.09
CA ILE A 68 -12.55 20.00 -21.69
C ILE A 68 -12.50 18.55 -21.20
N ASN A 69 -12.97 18.28 -19.99
CA ASN A 69 -13.05 16.92 -19.44
C ASN A 69 -14.31 16.14 -19.89
N ASN A 70 -15.28 16.79 -20.53
CA ASN A 70 -16.57 16.25 -20.98
C ASN A 70 -17.42 15.67 -19.83
N ASP A 71 -17.34 16.25 -18.63
CA ASP A 71 -18.14 15.84 -17.47
C ASP A 71 -19.52 16.53 -17.40
N GLY A 72 -19.78 17.46 -18.32
CA GLY A 72 -21.00 18.25 -18.40
C GLY A 72 -20.96 19.55 -17.59
N ASN A 73 -19.87 19.83 -16.86
CA ASN A 73 -19.72 21.00 -16.00
C ASN A 73 -18.37 21.69 -16.21
N VAL A 74 -18.41 22.95 -16.64
CA VAL A 74 -17.19 23.78 -16.73
C VAL A 74 -16.72 24.19 -15.34
N ASN A 75 -15.59 23.65 -14.89
CA ASN A 75 -15.06 23.84 -13.53
C ASN A 75 -13.51 23.82 -13.49
N ILE A 76 -12.94 23.76 -12.28
CA ILE A 76 -11.48 23.80 -12.09
C ILE A 76 -10.75 22.62 -12.75
N PHE A 77 -11.40 21.46 -12.90
CA PHE A 77 -10.85 20.28 -13.56
C PHE A 77 -10.62 20.53 -15.06
N ASP A 78 -11.47 21.33 -15.71
CA ASP A 78 -11.24 21.76 -17.09
C ASP A 78 -10.02 22.66 -17.18
N LEU A 79 -9.83 23.57 -16.23
CA LEU A 79 -8.65 24.45 -16.21
C LEU A 79 -7.36 23.65 -16.02
N ILE A 80 -7.37 22.63 -15.17
CA ILE A 80 -6.24 21.72 -14.98
C ILE A 80 -5.94 20.98 -16.28
N LYS A 81 -6.98 20.45 -16.94
CA LYS A 81 -6.83 19.74 -18.21
C LYS A 81 -6.33 20.65 -19.33
N LEU A 82 -6.83 21.89 -19.41
CA LEU A 82 -6.37 22.90 -20.35
C LEU A 82 -4.89 23.24 -20.14
N LYS A 83 -4.48 23.48 -18.90
CA LYS A 83 -3.06 23.73 -18.56
C LYS A 83 -2.17 22.55 -18.92
N ARG A 84 -2.64 21.31 -18.74
CA ARG A 84 -1.91 20.11 -19.17
C ARG A 84 -1.80 20.01 -20.68
N MET A 85 -2.83 20.39 -21.43
CA MET A 85 -2.77 20.44 -22.89
C MET A 85 -1.64 21.36 -23.38
N LEU A 86 -1.36 22.46 -22.66
CA LEU A 86 -0.23 23.35 -22.96
C LEU A 86 1.15 22.76 -22.64
N VAL A 87 1.23 21.89 -21.63
CA VAL A 87 2.47 21.16 -21.31
C VAL A 87 2.69 19.99 -22.29
N SER A 88 1.62 19.48 -22.90
CA SER A 88 1.62 18.31 -23.78
C SER A 88 2.05 18.57 -25.22
N SER A 89 2.20 19.83 -25.66
CA SER A 89 2.44 20.11 -27.09
C SER A 89 3.85 19.74 -27.58
N ASP A 90 4.85 19.65 -26.69
CA ASP A 90 6.24 19.31 -27.06
C ASP A 90 6.93 18.22 -26.20
N GLY A 91 6.27 17.70 -25.15
CA GLY A 91 6.85 16.74 -24.20
C GLY A 91 7.91 17.36 -23.28
N TYR A 92 8.42 16.58 -22.31
CA TYR A 92 9.45 17.06 -21.40
C TYR A 92 10.75 17.39 -22.13
N THR A 93 11.31 18.59 -21.89
CA THR A 93 12.49 19.08 -22.60
C THR A 93 13.81 18.83 -21.87
N GLY A 94 13.75 18.46 -20.59
CA GLY A 94 14.93 18.09 -19.82
C GLY A 94 14.69 17.06 -18.72
N PHE A 95 15.79 16.76 -18.02
CA PHE A 95 15.90 15.68 -17.05
C PHE A 95 15.56 16.15 -15.64
N ILE A 96 15.01 15.23 -14.83
CA ILE A 96 14.87 15.43 -13.40
C ILE A 96 16.21 15.12 -12.72
N LYS A 97 16.60 15.97 -11.76
CA LYS A 97 17.85 15.85 -11.00
C LYS A 97 17.57 15.81 -9.51
N ALA A 98 18.45 15.14 -8.76
CA ALA A 98 18.44 15.23 -7.31
C ALA A 98 19.12 16.54 -6.87
N ASP A 99 18.48 17.30 -5.99
CA ASP A 99 19.02 18.49 -5.33
C ASP A 99 18.80 18.37 -3.81
N GLY A 100 19.83 17.86 -3.14
CA GLY A 100 19.73 17.43 -1.75
C GLY A 100 18.61 16.39 -1.59
N LYS A 101 17.69 16.63 -0.66
CA LYS A 101 16.54 15.74 -0.41
C LYS A 101 15.38 15.87 -1.42
N LEU A 102 15.45 16.81 -2.36
CA LEU A 102 14.37 17.08 -3.31
C LEU A 102 14.75 16.62 -4.72
N LEU A 103 13.76 16.55 -5.60
CA LEU A 103 13.98 16.45 -7.04
C LEU A 103 13.62 17.79 -7.68
N VAL A 104 14.32 18.16 -8.75
CA VAL A 104 14.07 19.37 -9.53
C VAL A 104 14.01 19.06 -11.02
N ASP A 105 13.18 19.80 -11.75
CA ASP A 105 13.13 19.76 -13.21
C ASP A 105 14.26 20.58 -13.84
N GLU A 106 14.30 20.63 -15.18
CA GLU A 106 15.33 21.34 -15.94
C GLU A 106 15.36 22.86 -15.70
N THR A 107 14.30 23.43 -15.12
CA THR A 107 14.20 24.84 -14.77
C THR A 107 14.62 25.12 -13.32
N GLY A 108 14.92 24.06 -12.54
CA GLY A 108 15.19 24.14 -11.11
C GLY A 108 13.92 24.22 -10.25
N LYS A 109 12.74 24.01 -10.85
CA LYS A 109 11.50 23.93 -10.07
C LYS A 109 11.42 22.56 -9.40
N GLN A 110 10.97 22.54 -8.15
CA GLN A 110 10.76 21.29 -7.43
C GLN A 110 9.82 20.36 -8.22
N TYR A 111 10.24 19.11 -8.35
CA TYR A 111 9.52 18.03 -8.98
C TYR A 111 9.17 16.99 -7.91
N MET A 112 7.93 16.54 -7.88
CA MET A 112 7.51 15.41 -7.05
C MET A 112 6.99 14.31 -7.96
N ILE A 113 7.51 13.10 -7.80
CA ILE A 113 7.01 11.93 -8.52
C ILE A 113 5.67 11.53 -7.90
N LYS A 114 4.64 11.55 -8.75
CA LYS A 114 3.31 11.01 -8.49
C LYS A 114 3.10 9.90 -9.49
N GLY A 115 3.45 8.69 -9.11
CA GLY A 115 3.50 7.52 -9.97
C GLY A 115 2.33 6.54 -9.79
N MET A 116 2.04 5.78 -10.84
CA MET A 116 1.31 4.51 -10.75
C MET A 116 2.07 3.42 -11.51
N ALA A 117 2.10 2.20 -10.97
CA ALA A 117 2.82 1.09 -11.58
C ALA A 117 2.09 0.54 -12.81
N PHE A 118 2.86 0.18 -13.85
CA PHE A 118 2.44 -0.76 -14.88
C PHE A 118 3.14 -2.10 -14.65
N GLY A 119 2.39 -3.06 -14.13
CA GLY A 119 2.89 -4.39 -13.76
C GLY A 119 3.39 -5.26 -14.92
N ASN A 120 2.94 -5.00 -16.16
CA ASN A 120 3.46 -5.61 -17.39
C ASN A 120 3.53 -7.16 -17.36
N ASN A 121 2.68 -7.81 -16.56
CA ASN A 121 2.69 -9.26 -16.34
C ASN A 121 4.11 -9.86 -16.18
N VAL A 122 4.97 -9.16 -15.42
CA VAL A 122 6.38 -9.57 -15.22
C VAL A 122 6.54 -10.93 -14.54
N TRP A 123 5.47 -11.47 -13.96
CA TRP A 123 5.40 -12.70 -13.19
C TRP A 123 5.70 -14.00 -13.98
N SER A 124 5.70 -13.99 -15.32
CA SER A 124 5.75 -15.21 -16.14
C SER A 124 7.02 -15.42 -16.99
N ASN A 125 8.14 -14.73 -16.71
CA ASN A 125 9.36 -14.73 -17.56
C ASN A 125 9.06 -14.70 -19.07
N PRO A 126 8.32 -13.68 -19.54
CA PRO A 126 7.86 -13.63 -20.92
C PRO A 126 9.02 -13.36 -21.90
N SER A 127 9.00 -14.02 -23.06
CA SER A 127 9.89 -13.69 -24.19
C SER A 127 9.30 -12.63 -25.13
N TYR A 128 8.07 -12.20 -24.88
CA TYR A 128 7.35 -11.21 -25.68
C TYR A 128 6.60 -10.24 -24.77
N PRO A 129 6.59 -8.94 -25.10
CA PRO A 129 5.87 -7.95 -24.33
C PRO A 129 4.35 -8.19 -24.36
N PRO A 130 3.62 -7.90 -23.27
CA PRO A 130 2.16 -8.06 -23.18
C PRO A 130 1.43 -6.90 -23.88
N GLU A 131 1.69 -6.69 -25.17
CA GLU A 131 1.15 -5.54 -25.92
C GLU A 131 -0.38 -5.45 -25.86
N ASN A 132 -0.89 -4.28 -25.44
CA ASN A 132 -2.31 -3.93 -25.39
C ASN A 132 -3.20 -4.84 -24.52
N LEU A 133 -2.62 -5.70 -23.69
CA LEU A 133 -3.36 -6.54 -22.75
C LEU A 133 -3.37 -5.93 -21.36
N HIS A 134 -2.23 -5.37 -20.94
CA HIS A 134 -2.06 -4.82 -19.61
C HIS A 134 -2.44 -3.33 -19.53
N HIS A 135 -2.10 -2.57 -20.57
CA HIS A 135 -2.33 -1.14 -20.71
C HIS A 135 -2.30 -0.75 -22.20
N THR A 136 -2.82 0.43 -22.51
CA THR A 136 -2.91 1.00 -23.86
C THR A 136 -2.39 2.44 -23.89
N GLU A 137 -2.44 3.11 -25.04
CA GLU A 137 -2.16 4.55 -25.10
C GLU A 137 -3.13 5.34 -24.22
N GLU A 138 -4.41 4.95 -24.23
CA GLU A 138 -5.49 5.53 -23.44
C GLU A 138 -5.23 5.42 -21.94
N SER A 139 -4.51 4.39 -21.49
CA SER A 139 -4.11 4.23 -20.09
C SER A 139 -3.17 5.36 -19.63
N TYR A 140 -2.21 5.78 -20.48
CA TYR A 140 -1.35 6.93 -20.14
C TYR A 140 -2.14 8.23 -20.04
N LYS A 141 -3.11 8.42 -20.94
CA LYS A 141 -4.01 9.56 -20.89
C LYS A 141 -4.84 9.56 -19.61
N GLU A 142 -5.40 8.41 -19.22
CA GLU A 142 -6.18 8.26 -17.99
C GLU A 142 -5.34 8.62 -16.76
N LEU A 143 -4.12 8.08 -16.64
CA LEU A 143 -3.22 8.41 -15.53
C LEU A 143 -2.88 9.90 -15.48
N ALA A 144 -2.59 10.50 -16.63
CA ALA A 144 -2.34 11.93 -16.72
C ALA A 144 -3.56 12.73 -16.27
N ASP A 145 -4.76 12.40 -16.75
CA ASP A 145 -6.02 13.04 -16.34
C ASP A 145 -6.24 12.92 -14.83
N MET A 146 -5.91 11.78 -14.22
CA MET A 146 -6.07 11.53 -12.78
C MET A 146 -5.17 12.37 -11.87
N GLY A 147 -4.03 12.88 -12.33
CA GLY A 147 -3.06 13.50 -11.41
C GLY A 147 -1.62 13.04 -11.52
N PHE A 148 -1.41 11.86 -12.09
CA PHE A 148 -0.10 11.23 -12.15
C PHE A 148 0.79 11.92 -13.19
N ASN A 149 2.10 11.92 -12.93
CA ASN A 149 3.13 12.45 -13.83
C ASN A 149 4.21 11.40 -14.18
N SER A 150 4.09 10.20 -13.62
CA SER A 150 5.04 9.12 -13.87
C SER A 150 4.37 7.75 -13.87
N VAL A 151 5.02 6.79 -14.52
CA VAL A 151 4.71 5.36 -14.42
C VAL A 151 5.96 4.62 -13.99
N ARG A 152 5.88 3.86 -12.89
CA ARG A 152 6.89 2.83 -12.55
C ARG A 152 6.63 1.64 -13.46
N PHE A 153 7.45 1.51 -14.49
CA PHE A 153 7.26 0.58 -15.59
C PHE A 153 8.04 -0.71 -15.32
N TYR A 154 7.33 -1.78 -14.97
CA TYR A 154 7.99 -2.99 -14.49
C TYR A 154 8.54 -3.75 -15.69
N ILE A 155 9.80 -4.16 -15.60
CA ILE A 155 10.45 -4.94 -16.64
C ILE A 155 11.02 -6.24 -16.09
N ASN A 156 10.98 -7.27 -16.94
CA ASN A 156 11.57 -8.57 -16.71
C ASN A 156 12.72 -8.76 -17.71
N TYR A 157 13.89 -9.22 -17.25
CA TYR A 157 15.06 -9.43 -18.10
C TYR A 157 14.77 -10.31 -19.32
N GLY A 158 13.85 -11.28 -19.18
CA GLY A 158 13.43 -12.22 -20.22
C GLY A 158 12.84 -11.56 -21.47
N LEU A 159 12.41 -10.30 -21.37
CA LEU A 159 11.95 -9.51 -22.52
C LEU A 159 13.11 -9.07 -23.43
N PHE A 160 14.32 -8.92 -22.86
CA PHE A 160 15.48 -8.35 -23.53
C PHE A 160 16.58 -9.37 -23.79
N GLU A 161 16.63 -10.49 -23.07
CA GLU A 161 17.68 -11.50 -23.16
C GLU A 161 17.10 -12.89 -22.82
N SER A 162 17.80 -13.97 -23.17
CA SER A 162 17.45 -15.33 -22.74
C SER A 162 18.62 -16.05 -22.07
N ASP A 163 18.32 -16.95 -21.14
CA ASP A 163 19.34 -17.78 -20.46
C ASP A 163 20.05 -18.75 -21.41
N SER A 164 19.42 -19.10 -22.53
CA SER A 164 20.01 -19.92 -23.58
C SER A 164 20.99 -19.18 -24.49
N ASN A 165 20.96 -17.84 -24.49
CA ASN A 165 21.77 -17.02 -25.37
C ASN A 165 22.15 -15.69 -24.69
N PRO A 166 22.99 -15.74 -23.64
CA PRO A 166 23.26 -14.57 -22.83
C PRO A 166 23.98 -13.46 -23.62
N TYR A 167 23.81 -12.22 -23.18
CA TYR A 167 24.33 -10.99 -23.83
C TYR A 167 23.86 -10.75 -25.26
N THR A 168 22.92 -11.54 -25.76
CA THR A 168 22.28 -11.28 -27.05
C THR A 168 20.91 -10.69 -26.83
N TYR A 169 20.74 -9.46 -27.29
CA TYR A 169 19.57 -8.66 -26.98
C TYR A 169 18.42 -8.88 -27.98
N ASN A 170 17.22 -9.04 -27.44
CA ASN A 170 15.97 -9.15 -28.18
C ASN A 170 15.41 -7.76 -28.49
N GLU A 171 15.59 -7.29 -29.72
CA GLU A 171 15.14 -5.96 -30.15
C GLU A 171 13.64 -5.70 -29.92
N LYS A 172 12.79 -6.74 -29.91
CA LYS A 172 11.36 -6.57 -29.63
C LYS A 172 11.07 -6.00 -28.23
N GLY A 173 11.92 -6.30 -27.25
CA GLY A 173 11.81 -5.70 -25.92
C GLY A 173 12.06 -4.19 -25.96
N PHE A 174 13.07 -3.76 -26.73
CA PHE A 174 13.42 -2.34 -26.89
C PHE A 174 12.41 -1.59 -27.75
N GLU A 175 11.94 -2.15 -28.86
CA GLU A 175 10.86 -1.58 -29.67
C GLU A 175 9.59 -1.32 -28.84
N TRP A 176 9.31 -2.22 -27.89
CA TRP A 176 8.20 -2.04 -26.96
C TRP A 176 8.44 -0.91 -25.95
N LEU A 177 9.65 -0.77 -25.40
CA LEU A 177 10.00 0.40 -24.59
C LEU A 177 9.86 1.70 -25.38
N ASP A 178 10.36 1.75 -26.61
CA ASP A 178 10.27 2.92 -27.49
C ASP A 178 8.82 3.34 -27.75
N LYS A 179 7.94 2.36 -27.99
CA LYS A 179 6.50 2.59 -28.13
C LYS A 179 5.88 3.17 -26.87
N ASN A 180 6.22 2.63 -25.69
CA ASN A 180 5.70 3.13 -24.42
C ASN A 180 6.23 4.53 -24.07
N ILE A 181 7.51 4.79 -24.32
CA ILE A 181 8.11 6.13 -24.18
C ILE A 181 7.32 7.12 -25.05
N SER A 182 7.10 6.79 -26.32
CA SER A 182 6.37 7.64 -27.26
C SER A 182 4.95 7.93 -26.78
N GLN A 183 4.24 6.92 -26.28
CA GLN A 183 2.87 7.08 -25.75
C GLN A 183 2.84 7.91 -24.46
N ALA A 184 3.71 7.61 -23.50
CA ALA A 184 3.81 8.34 -22.23
C ALA A 184 4.15 9.82 -22.46
N LYS A 185 5.07 10.10 -23.39
CA LYS A 185 5.51 11.45 -23.75
C LYS A 185 4.36 12.34 -24.23
N LYS A 186 3.41 11.80 -25.00
CA LYS A 186 2.23 12.55 -25.50
C LYS A 186 1.37 13.13 -24.37
N TYR A 187 1.39 12.50 -23.18
CA TYR A 187 0.53 12.87 -22.06
C TYR A 187 1.32 13.44 -20.87
N GLY A 188 2.60 13.76 -21.06
CA GLY A 188 3.44 14.29 -19.98
C GLY A 188 3.67 13.28 -18.86
N ILE A 189 3.76 11.98 -19.17
CA ILE A 189 4.13 10.93 -18.22
C ILE A 189 5.61 10.57 -18.42
N ARG A 190 6.40 10.55 -17.34
CA ARG A 190 7.77 10.00 -17.36
C ARG A 190 7.80 8.54 -16.94
N LEU A 191 8.58 7.71 -17.62
CA LEU A 191 8.73 6.29 -17.31
C LEU A 191 9.94 6.03 -16.40
N LEU A 192 9.72 5.41 -15.24
CA LEU A 192 10.78 4.84 -14.43
C LEU A 192 10.89 3.36 -14.79
N PHE A 193 11.99 2.95 -15.42
CA PHE A 193 12.21 1.54 -15.73
C PHE A 193 12.68 0.81 -14.48
N ASN A 194 11.88 -0.13 -13.99
CA ASN A 194 12.20 -0.92 -12.81
C ASN A 194 12.52 -2.36 -13.22
N MET A 195 13.75 -2.82 -12.97
CA MET A 195 14.11 -4.24 -13.12
C MET A 195 13.47 -5.06 -12.01
N HIS A 196 12.18 -5.31 -12.19
CA HIS A 196 11.34 -6.05 -11.28
C HIS A 196 11.79 -7.51 -11.20
N TYR A 197 12.20 -8.05 -12.34
CA TYR A 197 12.70 -9.42 -12.47
C TYR A 197 14.09 -9.41 -13.13
N PRO A 198 15.18 -9.31 -12.34
CA PRO A 198 16.54 -9.47 -12.86
C PRO A 198 16.91 -10.95 -13.02
N GLN A 199 18.02 -11.23 -13.69
CA GLN A 199 18.60 -12.57 -13.84
C GLN A 199 18.81 -13.23 -12.46
N GLY A 200 17.99 -14.21 -12.11
CA GLY A 200 18.13 -15.01 -10.89
C GLY A 200 17.80 -14.29 -9.56
N GLY A 201 17.22 -13.09 -9.59
CA GLY A 201 16.84 -12.34 -8.39
C GLY A 201 15.54 -12.82 -7.73
N TYR A 202 15.14 -12.14 -6.65
CA TYR A 202 13.92 -12.44 -5.91
C TYR A 202 12.69 -12.49 -6.83
N GLN A 203 11.79 -13.45 -6.57
CA GLN A 203 10.60 -13.77 -7.39
C GLN A 203 10.86 -14.22 -8.85
N SER A 204 12.10 -14.16 -9.35
CA SER A 204 12.49 -14.68 -10.66
C SER A 204 12.64 -16.22 -10.71
N GLN A 205 13.16 -16.77 -11.81
CA GLN A 205 13.41 -18.22 -11.92
C GLN A 205 14.45 -18.71 -10.89
N GLY A 206 14.02 -19.64 -10.03
CA GLY A 206 14.81 -20.18 -8.92
C GLY A 206 14.35 -19.62 -7.57
N ASN A 207 14.98 -20.01 -6.46
CA ASN A 207 14.59 -19.55 -5.11
C ASN A 207 14.98 -18.07 -4.83
N GLY A 208 15.26 -17.27 -5.87
CA GLY A 208 15.70 -15.87 -5.78
C GLY A 208 17.18 -15.65 -5.38
N GLU A 209 17.93 -16.73 -5.18
CA GLU A 209 19.30 -16.71 -4.66
C GLU A 209 20.37 -16.58 -5.76
N ALA A 210 20.00 -16.85 -7.01
CA ALA A 210 20.96 -17.01 -8.10
C ALA A 210 21.59 -15.69 -8.55
N LEU A 211 20.95 -14.53 -8.33
CA LEU A 211 21.56 -13.23 -8.56
C LEU A 211 22.78 -13.02 -7.64
N TRP A 212 22.72 -13.55 -6.42
CA TRP A 212 23.73 -13.33 -5.39
C TRP A 212 24.83 -14.40 -5.42
N THR A 213 24.45 -15.64 -5.75
CA THR A 213 25.36 -16.81 -5.71
C THR A 213 26.02 -17.11 -7.05
N ASN A 214 25.53 -16.55 -8.17
CA ASN A 214 26.13 -16.69 -9.48
C ASN A 214 26.58 -15.33 -10.05
N GLU A 215 27.88 -15.08 -10.01
CA GLU A 215 28.50 -13.85 -10.53
C GLU A 215 28.17 -13.58 -12.01
N GLU A 216 27.89 -14.62 -12.81
CA GLU A 216 27.49 -14.45 -14.21
C GLU A 216 26.15 -13.74 -14.35
N ASN A 217 25.19 -14.00 -13.46
CA ASN A 217 23.90 -13.30 -13.47
C ASN A 217 24.07 -11.81 -13.17
N GLN A 218 25.00 -11.45 -12.26
CA GLN A 218 25.34 -10.06 -11.97
C GLN A 218 25.95 -9.37 -13.20
N LYS A 219 26.89 -10.03 -13.89
CA LYS A 219 27.50 -9.50 -15.12
C LYS A 219 26.48 -9.28 -16.23
N ARG A 220 25.54 -10.22 -16.41
CA ARG A 220 24.44 -10.10 -17.37
C ARG A 220 23.50 -8.94 -17.03
N LEU A 221 23.12 -8.80 -15.76
CA LEU A 221 22.30 -7.68 -15.30
C LEU A 221 22.99 -6.34 -15.53
N ILE A 222 24.27 -6.22 -15.18
CA ILE A 222 25.06 -5.00 -15.41
C ILE A 222 25.13 -4.69 -16.91
N ALA A 223 25.43 -5.69 -17.75
CA ALA A 223 25.51 -5.51 -19.20
C ALA A 223 24.17 -5.07 -19.82
N LEU A 224 23.05 -5.64 -19.35
CA LEU A 224 21.71 -5.25 -19.78
C LEU A 224 21.41 -3.81 -19.37
N TRP A 225 21.71 -3.42 -18.13
CA TRP A 225 21.54 -2.04 -17.68
C TRP A 225 22.40 -1.05 -18.46
N THR A 226 23.65 -1.39 -18.75
CA THR A 226 24.52 -0.58 -19.61
C THR A 226 23.93 -0.40 -21.02
N GLU A 227 23.35 -1.46 -21.61
CA GLU A 227 22.70 -1.36 -22.93
C GLU A 227 21.42 -0.51 -22.90
N ILE A 228 20.60 -0.64 -21.85
CA ILE A 228 19.42 0.21 -21.64
C ILE A 228 19.86 1.68 -21.51
N ALA A 229 20.85 1.96 -20.65
CA ALA A 229 21.39 3.30 -20.45
C ALA A 229 21.95 3.90 -21.75
N ARG A 230 22.73 3.12 -22.52
CA ARG A 230 23.27 3.54 -23.83
C ARG A 230 22.17 3.97 -24.82
N ARG A 231 21.03 3.29 -24.81
CA ARG A 231 19.91 3.60 -25.72
C ARG A 231 19.13 4.83 -25.29
N TYR A 232 18.91 4.99 -23.98
CA TYR A 232 17.97 5.97 -23.45
C TYR A 232 18.61 7.18 -22.77
N SER A 233 19.94 7.29 -22.72
CA SER A 233 20.67 8.38 -22.03
C SER A 233 20.29 9.80 -22.45
N ASN A 234 19.70 9.98 -23.63
CA ASN A 234 19.25 11.27 -24.15
C ASN A 234 17.71 11.42 -24.22
N GLU A 235 16.93 10.52 -23.62
CA GLU A 235 15.46 10.56 -23.65
C GLU A 235 14.87 11.07 -22.32
N PRO A 236 14.53 12.37 -22.20
CA PRO A 236 14.04 12.98 -20.95
C PRO A 236 12.65 12.49 -20.49
N SER A 237 11.94 11.74 -21.34
CA SER A 237 10.70 11.06 -20.95
C SER A 237 10.97 9.80 -20.13
N VAL A 238 12.21 9.31 -20.08
CA VAL A 238 12.64 8.34 -19.08
C VAL A 238 12.99 9.12 -17.80
N LEU A 239 12.37 8.76 -16.69
CA LEU A 239 12.62 9.36 -15.38
C LEU A 239 13.93 8.85 -14.78
N GLY A 240 14.17 7.55 -14.95
CA GLY A 240 15.34 6.88 -14.40
C GLY A 240 15.19 5.37 -14.31
N TYR A 241 16.11 4.77 -13.55
CA TYR A 241 16.32 3.32 -13.51
C TYR A 241 16.25 2.79 -12.07
N GLY A 242 15.24 1.98 -11.76
CA GLY A 242 15.15 1.16 -10.54
C GLY A 242 15.91 -0.13 -10.73
N ILE A 243 17.11 -0.22 -10.14
CA ILE A 243 18.14 -1.15 -10.60
C ILE A 243 17.88 -2.62 -10.26
N VAL A 244 17.22 -2.88 -9.13
CA VAL A 244 16.79 -4.21 -8.66
C VAL A 244 15.62 -4.00 -7.71
N ASN A 245 14.51 -4.69 -7.97
CA ASN A 245 13.35 -4.72 -7.09
C ASN A 245 13.53 -5.72 -5.94
N GLU A 246 13.11 -5.31 -4.74
CA GLU A 246 13.07 -6.10 -3.50
C GLU A 246 14.29 -7.02 -3.28
N PRO A 247 15.49 -6.45 -3.05
CA PRO A 247 16.69 -7.24 -2.79
C PRO A 247 16.51 -8.14 -1.56
N VAL A 248 16.36 -9.46 -1.79
CA VAL A 248 16.42 -10.50 -0.77
C VAL A 248 17.73 -11.27 -0.94
N VAL A 249 18.66 -11.09 -0.01
CA VAL A 249 20.07 -11.49 -0.16
C VAL A 249 20.40 -12.67 0.76
N PRO A 250 21.07 -13.72 0.27
CA PRO A 250 21.44 -14.87 1.10
C PRO A 250 22.50 -14.50 2.15
N ILE A 251 22.34 -15.05 3.35
CA ILE A 251 23.28 -14.96 4.45
C ILE A 251 24.51 -15.81 4.12
N VAL A 252 25.69 -15.20 4.15
CA VAL A 252 26.97 -15.92 3.97
C VAL A 252 27.58 -16.27 5.33
N THR A 253 27.62 -15.31 6.26
CA THR A 253 28.08 -15.54 7.64
C THR A 253 27.15 -14.85 8.64
N THR A 254 26.83 -13.58 8.38
CA THR A 254 25.89 -12.77 9.18
C THR A 254 24.86 -12.07 8.28
N ALA A 255 23.77 -11.59 8.86
CA ALA A 255 22.77 -10.83 8.12
C ALA A 255 23.32 -9.47 7.66
N GLU A 256 24.26 -8.90 8.40
CA GLU A 256 24.95 -7.66 8.05
C GLU A 256 25.81 -7.79 6.77
N ASP A 257 26.32 -8.99 6.47
CA ASP A 257 27.05 -9.24 5.21
C ASP A 257 26.15 -9.05 3.97
N CYS A 258 24.83 -9.22 4.12
CA CYS A 258 23.87 -8.99 3.05
C CYS A 258 23.86 -7.53 2.58
N LEU A 259 24.02 -6.56 3.50
CA LEU A 259 24.14 -5.14 3.15
C LEU A 259 25.39 -4.88 2.29
N THR A 260 26.52 -5.51 2.64
CA THR A 260 27.77 -5.36 1.88
C THR A 260 27.66 -5.97 0.48
N GLN A 261 27.03 -7.14 0.37
CA GLN A 261 26.78 -7.80 -0.92
C GLN A 261 25.87 -6.93 -1.80
N TRP A 262 24.78 -6.41 -1.23
CA TRP A 262 23.86 -5.54 -1.95
C TRP A 262 24.54 -4.24 -2.40
N GLN A 263 25.22 -3.55 -1.49
CA GLN A 263 25.94 -2.31 -1.79
C GLN A 263 26.95 -2.49 -2.93
N LYS A 264 27.69 -3.60 -2.92
CA LYS A 264 28.67 -3.91 -3.97
C LYS A 264 28.00 -4.06 -5.34
N LEU A 265 26.93 -4.86 -5.43
CA LEU A 265 26.23 -5.06 -6.70
C LEU A 265 25.57 -3.77 -7.18
N ALA A 266 24.90 -3.03 -6.28
CA ALA A 266 24.27 -1.76 -6.59
C ALA A 266 25.29 -0.74 -7.14
N GLN A 267 26.48 -0.66 -6.56
CA GLN A 267 27.57 0.18 -7.08
C GLN A 267 28.01 -0.27 -8.47
N GLN A 268 28.21 -1.57 -8.70
CA GLN A 268 28.66 -2.07 -10.00
C GLN A 268 27.63 -1.82 -11.12
N ILE A 269 26.33 -1.93 -10.81
CA ILE A 269 25.26 -1.56 -11.75
C ILE A 269 25.27 -0.05 -12.00
N THR A 270 25.39 0.75 -10.94
CA THR A 270 25.47 2.22 -11.03
C THR A 270 26.63 2.66 -11.91
N ASP A 271 27.83 2.09 -11.72
CA ASP A 271 29.02 2.38 -12.52
C ASP A 271 28.80 2.00 -14.00
N GLY A 272 28.15 0.86 -14.25
CA GLY A 272 27.83 0.39 -15.61
C GLY A 272 26.77 1.24 -16.32
N ILE A 273 25.82 1.84 -15.59
CA ILE A 273 24.87 2.83 -16.14
C ILE A 273 25.61 4.13 -16.44
N ARG A 274 26.40 4.62 -15.47
CA ARG A 274 27.10 5.91 -15.57
C ARG A 274 28.21 5.93 -16.63
N SER A 275 28.68 4.78 -17.12
CA SER A 275 29.58 4.74 -18.28
C SER A 275 28.91 5.18 -19.58
N GLU A 276 27.57 5.17 -19.64
CA GLU A 276 26.79 5.51 -20.84
C GLU A 276 25.79 6.66 -20.60
N ASP A 277 25.42 6.92 -19.35
CA ASP A 277 24.34 7.84 -18.97
C ASP A 277 24.64 8.63 -17.69
N GLU A 278 24.96 9.92 -17.86
CA GLU A 278 25.16 10.88 -16.76
C GLU A 278 23.87 11.64 -16.38
N ASN A 279 22.76 11.39 -17.08
CA ASN A 279 21.56 12.22 -17.03
C ASN A 279 20.53 11.69 -16.02
N HIS A 280 20.18 10.42 -16.10
CA HIS A 280 19.01 9.88 -15.42
C HIS A 280 19.19 9.64 -13.93
N LEU A 281 18.07 9.67 -13.19
CA LEU A 281 18.01 9.21 -11.81
C LEU A 281 18.30 7.70 -11.73
N ILE A 282 18.98 7.27 -10.68
CA ILE A 282 19.18 5.86 -10.35
C ILE A 282 18.51 5.60 -9.00
N PHE A 283 17.50 4.74 -9.00
CA PHE A 283 16.75 4.35 -7.81
C PHE A 283 17.35 3.09 -7.22
N VAL A 284 17.79 3.18 -5.96
CA VAL A 284 18.45 2.10 -5.22
C VAL A 284 17.56 1.72 -4.04
N GLU A 285 16.94 0.55 -4.14
CA GLU A 285 16.06 0.04 -3.09
C GLU A 285 16.86 -0.40 -1.85
N ARG A 286 16.26 -0.25 -0.67
CA ARG A 286 16.80 -0.81 0.58
C ARG A 286 16.88 -2.34 0.50
N LEU A 287 17.74 -2.94 1.33
CA LEU A 287 17.71 -4.41 1.52
C LEU A 287 16.38 -4.80 2.20
N CYS A 288 15.59 -5.64 1.52
CA CYS A 288 14.29 -6.08 2.03
C CYS A 288 14.42 -7.19 3.06
N ALA A 289 15.25 -8.20 2.79
CA ALA A 289 15.47 -9.29 3.73
C ALA A 289 16.84 -9.98 3.56
N ALA A 290 17.34 -10.52 4.68
CA ALA A 290 18.43 -11.48 4.67
C ALA A 290 17.86 -12.91 4.70
N LYS A 291 18.25 -13.76 3.76
CA LYS A 291 17.69 -15.11 3.61
C LYS A 291 18.67 -16.17 4.11
N ASP A 292 18.22 -16.99 5.04
CA ASP A 292 18.89 -18.24 5.38
C ASP A 292 18.54 -19.29 4.32
N THR A 293 19.53 -19.67 3.50
CA THR A 293 19.33 -20.63 2.41
C THR A 293 19.26 -22.08 2.89
N GLU A 294 19.71 -22.39 4.11
CA GLU A 294 19.60 -23.74 4.67
C GLU A 294 18.18 -24.01 5.18
N THR A 295 17.59 -23.03 5.87
CA THR A 295 16.22 -23.14 6.43
C THR A 295 15.14 -22.62 5.50
N GLY A 296 15.51 -21.79 4.52
CA GLY A 296 14.59 -21.06 3.65
C GLY A 296 13.92 -19.84 4.30
N GLN A 297 14.26 -19.52 5.55
CA GLN A 297 13.67 -18.40 6.29
C GLN A 297 14.27 -17.06 5.88
N SER A 298 13.42 -16.06 5.70
CA SER A 298 13.83 -14.66 5.48
C SER A 298 13.70 -13.85 6.76
N GLN A 299 14.74 -13.10 7.08
CA GLN A 299 14.79 -12.13 8.16
C GLN A 299 14.51 -10.73 7.57
N TRP A 300 13.36 -10.16 7.92
CA TRP A 300 12.88 -8.86 7.42
C TRP A 300 13.23 -7.69 8.35
N ALA A 301 14.14 -7.91 9.30
CA ALA A 301 14.58 -6.90 10.26
C ALA A 301 15.52 -5.88 9.61
N ASN A 302 15.69 -4.74 10.28
CA ASN A 302 16.76 -3.80 9.95
C ASN A 302 18.08 -4.28 10.57
N PHE A 303 19.13 -4.26 9.77
CA PHE A 303 20.50 -4.70 10.12
C PHE A 303 21.49 -3.52 10.17
N ASN A 304 21.00 -2.30 9.98
CA ASN A 304 21.74 -1.06 10.18
C ASN A 304 20.82 0.03 10.75
N ASP A 305 21.42 1.17 11.12
CA ASP A 305 20.70 2.33 11.64
C ASP A 305 20.00 3.15 10.52
N ASP A 306 20.27 2.82 9.25
CA ASP A 306 19.79 3.51 8.05
C ASP A 306 18.64 2.73 7.37
N ASN A 307 17.76 2.07 8.13
CA ASN A 307 16.61 1.34 7.60
C ASN A 307 16.93 0.39 6.41
N ASN A 308 18.08 -0.30 6.48
CA ASN A 308 18.63 -1.17 5.43
C ASN A 308 18.98 -0.51 4.08
N TYR A 309 19.01 0.81 3.99
CA TYR A 309 19.53 1.48 2.79
C TYR A 309 21.03 1.20 2.60
N VAL A 310 21.44 0.91 1.36
CA VAL A 310 22.85 0.77 0.98
C VAL A 310 23.28 1.96 0.14
N ARG A 311 24.39 2.61 0.49
CA ARG A 311 24.84 3.82 -0.21
C ARG A 311 25.72 3.51 -1.41
N VAL A 312 25.41 4.12 -2.54
CA VAL A 312 26.25 4.07 -3.75
C VAL A 312 26.85 5.45 -4.00
N ASN A 313 28.05 5.48 -4.55
CA ASN A 313 28.69 6.71 -5.03
C ASN A 313 28.15 7.04 -6.43
N GLY A 314 27.81 8.31 -6.64
CA GLY A 314 27.33 8.82 -7.92
C GLY A 314 26.37 9.99 -7.70
N ASP A 315 26.08 10.72 -8.78
CA ASP A 315 25.07 11.77 -8.78
C ASP A 315 23.69 11.19 -9.14
N ASN A 316 22.63 11.94 -8.82
CA ASN A 316 21.24 11.59 -9.17
C ASN A 316 20.80 10.24 -8.60
N ILE A 317 21.19 9.93 -7.36
CA ILE A 317 20.77 8.73 -6.63
C ILE A 317 19.50 9.04 -5.84
N VAL A 318 18.51 8.17 -5.96
CA VAL A 318 17.26 8.19 -5.19
C VAL A 318 17.16 6.89 -4.41
N TYR A 319 16.76 6.95 -3.15
CA TYR A 319 16.66 5.77 -2.29
C TYR A 319 15.23 5.27 -2.23
N GLU A 320 15.03 3.98 -2.47
CA GLU A 320 13.71 3.38 -2.69
C GLU A 320 13.29 2.44 -1.55
N PHE A 321 12.01 2.46 -1.20
CA PHE A 321 11.36 1.51 -0.28
C PHE A 321 9.93 1.22 -0.73
N HIS A 322 9.35 0.13 -0.24
CA HIS A 322 7.92 -0.19 -0.41
C HIS A 322 7.17 -0.06 0.93
N TYR A 323 5.87 0.26 0.86
CA TYR A 323 5.03 0.51 2.02
C TYR A 323 3.67 -0.19 1.92
N TYR A 324 3.48 -1.20 2.77
CA TYR A 324 2.25 -1.98 2.87
C TYR A 324 1.82 -2.16 4.33
N GLU A 325 2.20 -1.26 5.22
CA GLU A 325 1.86 -1.35 6.63
C GLU A 325 0.46 -0.75 6.94
N PRO A 326 -0.33 -1.39 7.81
CA PRO A 326 -0.07 -2.71 8.38
C PRO A 326 -0.39 -3.81 7.38
N HIS A 327 0.51 -4.79 7.25
CA HIS A 327 0.32 -5.91 6.31
C HIS A 327 -1.02 -6.63 6.51
N ILE A 328 -1.46 -6.80 7.77
CA ILE A 328 -2.74 -7.46 8.09
C ILE A 328 -3.97 -6.72 7.56
N TYR A 329 -3.86 -5.41 7.31
CA TYR A 329 -4.94 -4.59 6.76
C TYR A 329 -4.78 -4.47 5.24
N THR A 330 -3.62 -4.03 4.74
CA THR A 330 -3.40 -3.80 3.31
C THR A 330 -3.56 -5.07 2.48
N HIS A 331 -3.27 -6.25 3.06
CA HIS A 331 -3.42 -7.54 2.40
C HIS A 331 -4.65 -8.32 2.88
N GLN A 332 -5.58 -7.73 3.64
CA GLN A 332 -6.66 -8.47 4.27
C GLN A 332 -7.48 -9.32 3.29
N GLY A 333 -7.84 -10.53 3.69
CA GLY A 333 -8.65 -11.45 2.89
C GLY A 333 -7.90 -12.19 1.77
N PHE A 334 -6.56 -12.09 1.70
CA PHE A 334 -5.77 -12.86 0.73
C PHE A 334 -5.10 -14.08 1.37
N ASP A 335 -5.49 -15.27 0.91
CA ASP A 335 -4.90 -16.53 1.38
C ASP A 335 -3.39 -16.61 1.11
N TRP A 336 -2.95 -16.10 -0.06
CA TRP A 336 -1.53 -16.09 -0.44
C TRP A 336 -0.67 -15.19 0.46
N ALA A 337 -1.29 -14.22 1.14
CA ALA A 337 -0.64 -13.34 2.10
C ALA A 337 -0.77 -13.87 3.55
N GLY A 338 -1.46 -15.00 3.77
CA GLY A 338 -1.71 -15.53 5.11
C GLY A 338 -2.68 -14.68 5.95
N THR A 339 -3.47 -13.81 5.31
CA THR A 339 -4.42 -12.87 5.92
C THR A 339 -5.87 -13.25 5.63
N GLY A 340 -6.11 -14.48 5.17
CA GLY A 340 -7.45 -15.03 4.95
C GLY A 340 -8.28 -14.95 6.25
N GLY A 341 -9.51 -14.45 6.13
CA GLY A 341 -10.43 -14.27 7.26
C GLY A 341 -10.16 -13.06 8.15
N TYR A 342 -9.18 -12.21 7.84
CA TYR A 342 -9.02 -10.91 8.50
C TYR A 342 -10.04 -9.90 7.99
N ASP A 343 -10.69 -9.20 8.92
CA ASP A 343 -11.71 -8.17 8.67
C ASP A 343 -11.37 -6.94 9.52
N TYR A 344 -10.57 -6.03 8.95
CA TYR A 344 -10.08 -4.82 9.63
C TYR A 344 -10.58 -3.57 8.91
N SER A 345 -10.89 -2.54 9.69
CA SER A 345 -11.24 -1.21 9.17
C SER A 345 -10.13 -0.20 9.45
N TYR A 346 -10.05 0.85 8.63
CA TYR A 346 -9.16 1.98 8.81
C TYR A 346 -9.92 3.32 8.68
N PRO A 347 -9.68 4.30 9.56
CA PRO A 347 -8.99 4.17 10.84
C PRO A 347 -9.81 3.33 11.83
N ASP A 348 -9.16 2.70 12.80
CA ASP A 348 -9.81 2.02 13.91
C ASP A 348 -9.12 2.36 15.23
N GLU A 349 -9.79 3.19 16.03
CA GLU A 349 -9.27 3.64 17.32
C GLU A 349 -9.11 2.51 18.36
N ASN A 350 -9.78 1.39 18.13
CA ASN A 350 -9.74 0.22 19.00
C ASN A 350 -8.68 -0.79 18.57
N LEU A 351 -7.99 -0.57 17.45
CA LEU A 351 -6.93 -1.45 16.98
C LEU A 351 -5.55 -0.85 17.31
N ALA A 352 -4.72 -1.57 18.06
CA ALA A 352 -3.35 -1.18 18.38
C ALA A 352 -2.34 -2.09 17.68
N MET A 353 -1.39 -1.48 16.99
CA MET A 353 -0.29 -2.13 16.29
C MET A 353 1.00 -1.98 17.09
N SER A 354 1.73 -3.07 17.25
CA SER A 354 3.00 -3.14 17.98
C SER A 354 3.87 -4.24 17.41
N TYR A 355 5.18 -4.02 17.41
CA TYR A 355 6.18 -4.97 16.89
C TYR A 355 7.04 -5.62 17.98
N ASP A 356 6.91 -5.19 19.23
CA ASP A 356 7.73 -5.61 20.37
C ASP A 356 6.90 -6.20 21.53
N SER A 357 5.61 -6.44 21.31
CA SER A 357 4.67 -6.84 22.35
C SER A 357 5.01 -8.20 22.96
N LYS A 358 4.88 -8.31 24.28
CA LYS A 358 5.11 -9.54 25.06
C LYS A 358 3.90 -9.82 25.93
N TRP A 359 3.48 -11.08 25.99
CA TRP A 359 2.41 -11.49 26.88
C TRP A 359 2.79 -11.19 28.33
N GLU A 360 1.89 -10.55 29.07
CA GLU A 360 2.12 -10.09 30.44
C GLU A 360 1.21 -10.82 31.43
N ASN A 361 -0.09 -10.87 31.15
CA ASN A 361 -1.08 -11.38 32.09
C ASN A 361 -2.39 -11.77 31.40
N ALA A 362 -3.26 -12.50 32.09
CA ALA A 362 -4.62 -12.79 31.63
C ALA A 362 -5.62 -12.94 32.79
N THR A 363 -6.92 -12.82 32.50
CA THR A 363 -7.99 -13.03 33.49
C THR A 363 -8.26 -14.51 33.73
N PHE A 364 -7.53 -15.15 34.63
CA PHE A 364 -7.80 -16.54 35.05
C PHE A 364 -8.91 -16.68 36.11
N ASN A 365 -9.46 -15.56 36.58
CA ASN A 365 -10.62 -15.53 37.47
C ASN A 365 -11.86 -15.04 36.72
N GLY A 366 -13.05 -15.37 37.22
CA GLY A 366 -14.33 -15.10 36.56
C GLY A 366 -15.16 -16.37 36.46
N ASP A 367 -16.16 -16.34 35.59
CA ASP A 367 -16.98 -17.50 35.33
C ASP A 367 -16.22 -18.57 34.53
N SER A 368 -16.62 -19.82 34.73
CA SER A 368 -16.19 -20.97 33.93
C SER A 368 -17.44 -21.79 33.65
N ALA A 369 -17.54 -22.36 32.46
CA ALA A 369 -18.70 -23.14 32.08
C ALA A 369 -18.91 -24.31 33.04
N ASP A 370 -20.16 -24.53 33.44
CA ASP A 370 -20.58 -25.84 33.94
C ASP A 370 -20.34 -26.88 32.84
N LEU A 371 -19.77 -28.01 33.23
CA LEU A 371 -19.43 -29.11 32.34
C LEU A 371 -20.60 -30.08 32.13
N SER A 372 -21.78 -29.78 32.69
CA SER A 372 -23.00 -30.49 32.37
C SER A 372 -23.37 -30.32 30.88
N ASP A 373 -23.67 -31.42 30.21
CA ASP A 373 -23.84 -31.42 28.76
C ASP A 373 -25.05 -30.60 28.31
N GLY A 374 -24.82 -29.75 27.30
CA GLY A 374 -25.84 -29.43 26.31
C GLY A 374 -26.50 -28.04 26.36
N GLU A 375 -26.34 -27.28 27.45
CA GLU A 375 -26.95 -25.94 27.59
C GLU A 375 -25.95 -24.82 27.34
N TRP A 376 -26.43 -23.74 26.71
CA TRP A 376 -25.67 -22.51 26.53
C TRP A 376 -25.66 -21.68 27.82
N GLN A 377 -24.51 -21.12 28.14
CA GLN A 377 -24.24 -20.39 29.37
C GLN A 377 -23.62 -19.03 29.03
N TYR A 378 -24.19 -17.94 29.53
CA TYR A 378 -23.53 -16.65 29.45
C TYR A 378 -22.45 -16.58 30.53
N LEU A 379 -21.22 -16.30 30.14
CA LEU A 379 -20.07 -16.25 31.04
C LEU A 379 -19.37 -14.90 30.93
N GLU A 380 -18.83 -14.42 32.05
CA GLU A 380 -18.00 -13.21 32.09
C GLU A 380 -16.65 -13.47 32.76
N SER A 381 -15.60 -12.84 32.24
CA SER A 381 -14.33 -12.77 32.95
C SER A 381 -14.43 -11.83 34.17
N SER A 382 -13.47 -11.96 35.09
CA SER A 382 -13.18 -10.89 36.04
C SER A 382 -12.67 -9.61 35.32
N PHE A 383 -12.66 -8.48 36.03
CA PHE A 383 -12.07 -7.24 35.50
C PHE A 383 -10.56 -7.39 35.31
N MET A 384 -10.09 -7.12 34.10
CA MET A 384 -8.70 -6.77 33.82
C MET A 384 -8.51 -5.28 34.09
N ASN A 385 -7.51 -4.88 34.87
CA ASN A 385 -7.24 -3.48 35.19
C ASN A 385 -5.95 -3.03 34.51
N ILE A 386 -5.97 -1.87 33.86
CA ILE A 386 -4.84 -1.36 33.08
C ILE A 386 -4.18 -0.19 33.83
N ASN A 387 -3.10 -0.47 34.58
CA ASN A 387 -2.54 0.49 35.56
C ASN A 387 -1.02 0.74 35.43
N ASN A 388 -0.44 0.67 34.23
CA ASN A 388 1.02 0.76 34.04
C ASN A 388 1.41 1.76 32.94
N ASP A 389 2.69 2.18 32.92
CA ASP A 389 3.23 3.20 32.01
C ASP A 389 3.47 2.69 30.57
N ASN A 390 3.64 1.38 30.39
CA ASN A 390 3.80 0.76 29.07
C ASN A 390 2.45 0.59 28.37
N TYR A 391 2.45 0.66 27.03
CA TYR A 391 1.26 0.39 26.22
C TYR A 391 0.74 -1.03 26.47
N LYS A 392 -0.59 -1.16 26.58
CA LYS A 392 -1.26 -2.45 26.75
C LYS A 392 -2.13 -2.76 25.55
N ILE A 393 -2.02 -4.00 25.09
CA ILE A 393 -2.78 -4.54 23.98
C ILE A 393 -3.53 -5.75 24.51
N LEU A 394 -4.83 -5.78 24.26
CA LEU A 394 -5.71 -6.83 24.75
C LEU A 394 -5.94 -7.87 23.66
N SER A 395 -6.14 -9.11 24.11
CA SER A 395 -6.76 -10.15 23.30
C SER A 395 -8.06 -10.62 23.94
N LEU A 396 -9.11 -10.74 23.13
CA LEU A 396 -10.32 -11.48 23.47
C LEU A 396 -10.06 -12.96 23.23
N VAL A 397 -10.19 -13.76 24.28
CA VAL A 397 -9.82 -15.17 24.25
C VAL A 397 -11.00 -16.06 24.65
N PHE A 398 -11.28 -17.06 23.81
CA PHE A 398 -12.06 -18.23 24.17
C PHE A 398 -11.09 -19.35 24.55
N GLN A 399 -11.04 -19.67 25.84
CA GLN A 399 -10.21 -20.73 26.39
C GLN A 399 -10.99 -22.05 26.48
N ALA A 400 -10.33 -23.15 26.11
CA ALA A 400 -10.72 -24.52 26.45
C ALA A 400 -9.47 -25.32 26.87
N GLN A 401 -9.47 -25.85 28.10
CA GLN A 401 -8.39 -26.64 28.65
C GLN A 401 -8.91 -28.02 29.06
N ASN A 402 -8.11 -29.07 28.83
CA ASN A 402 -8.38 -30.44 29.29
C ASN A 402 -9.78 -30.98 28.93
N LEU A 403 -10.31 -30.63 27.75
CA LEU A 403 -11.61 -31.15 27.28
C LEU A 403 -11.65 -32.68 27.21
N GLY A 404 -10.51 -33.30 26.94
CA GLY A 404 -10.40 -34.72 26.66
C GLY A 404 -10.75 -35.04 25.20
N LYS A 405 -10.50 -36.29 24.80
CA LYS A 405 -10.52 -36.70 23.39
C LYS A 405 -11.87 -36.47 22.69
N ASN A 406 -12.97 -36.58 23.42
CA ASN A 406 -14.34 -36.45 22.90
C ASN A 406 -15.02 -35.15 23.34
N GLY A 407 -14.35 -34.34 24.17
CA GLY A 407 -14.90 -33.11 24.68
C GLY A 407 -14.89 -32.01 23.64
N VAL A 408 -15.96 -31.22 23.64
CA VAL A 408 -16.20 -30.13 22.69
C VAL A 408 -16.70 -28.92 23.47
N ALA A 409 -16.15 -27.75 23.16
CA ALA A 409 -16.59 -26.48 23.66
C ALA A 409 -16.92 -25.55 22.48
N TYR A 410 -18.09 -24.92 22.55
CA TYR A 410 -18.54 -23.90 21.61
C TYR A 410 -18.53 -22.55 22.30
N ALA A 411 -18.21 -21.50 21.55
CA ALA A 411 -18.32 -20.12 21.99
C ALA A 411 -18.95 -19.26 20.88
N ASP A 412 -19.80 -18.35 21.30
CA ASP A 412 -20.59 -17.51 20.41
C ASP A 412 -20.83 -16.11 21.03
N ASN A 413 -21.08 -15.11 20.19
CA ASN A 413 -21.33 -13.72 20.60
C ASN A 413 -20.27 -13.19 21.57
N LEU A 414 -18.98 -13.36 21.21
CA LEU A 414 -17.86 -12.98 22.07
C LEU A 414 -17.59 -11.48 21.98
N LYS A 415 -17.35 -10.84 23.13
CA LYS A 415 -17.03 -9.41 23.20
C LYS A 415 -16.03 -9.05 24.29
N ILE A 416 -15.38 -7.89 24.12
CA ILE A 416 -14.73 -7.14 25.19
C ILE A 416 -15.47 -5.81 25.41
N ASP A 417 -15.85 -5.58 26.66
CA ASP A 417 -16.42 -4.32 27.13
C ASP A 417 -15.38 -3.52 27.93
N GLU A 418 -15.36 -2.21 27.71
CA GLU A 418 -14.54 -1.22 28.39
C GLU A 418 -15.33 -0.50 29.48
N TYR A 419 -14.68 -0.26 30.60
CA TYR A 419 -15.23 0.39 31.79
C TYR A 419 -14.25 1.42 32.32
N ASP A 420 -14.77 2.49 32.93
CA ASP A 420 -13.94 3.50 33.59
C ASP A 420 -13.27 2.96 34.88
N GLU A 421 -12.46 3.80 35.52
CA GLU A 421 -11.78 3.48 36.79
C GLU A 421 -12.74 3.07 37.93
N ASN A 422 -14.01 3.51 37.86
CA ASN A 422 -15.06 3.22 38.85
C ASN A 422 -15.86 1.96 38.48
N GLY A 423 -15.62 1.36 37.31
CA GLY A 423 -16.35 0.20 36.82
C GLY A 423 -17.67 0.54 36.13
N GLN A 424 -17.86 1.78 35.69
CA GLN A 424 -18.99 2.17 34.86
C GLN A 424 -18.70 1.84 33.39
N PHE A 425 -19.66 1.19 32.72
CA PHE A 425 -19.54 0.83 31.30
C PHE A 425 -19.34 2.08 30.42
N ILE A 426 -18.41 1.99 29.48
CA ILE A 426 -18.12 3.02 28.47
C ILE A 426 -18.62 2.57 27.10
N LYS A 427 -18.01 1.51 26.55
CA LYS A 427 -18.31 0.97 25.22
C LYS A 427 -17.93 -0.51 25.10
N THR A 428 -18.46 -1.18 24.09
CA THR A 428 -17.94 -2.46 23.60
C THR A 428 -16.83 -2.15 22.59
N VAL A 429 -15.59 -2.58 22.86
CA VAL A 429 -14.42 -2.30 22.01
C VAL A 429 -14.20 -3.35 20.94
N TYR A 430 -14.78 -4.55 21.11
CA TYR A 430 -14.79 -5.60 20.11
C TYR A 430 -15.98 -6.54 20.33
N TYR A 431 -16.59 -7.01 19.24
CA TYR A 431 -17.68 -7.99 19.23
C TYR A 431 -17.63 -8.83 17.95
N ASP A 432 -17.90 -10.13 18.07
CA ASP A 432 -18.05 -11.06 16.94
C ASP A 432 -19.14 -12.10 17.25
N ASP A 433 -20.06 -12.28 16.30
CA ASP A 433 -21.14 -13.29 16.30
C ASP A 433 -20.81 -14.50 15.41
N PHE A 434 -19.65 -14.48 14.74
CA PHE A 434 -19.14 -15.54 13.88
C PHE A 434 -20.00 -15.87 12.65
N ASN A 435 -20.96 -15.02 12.28
CA ASN A 435 -21.77 -15.19 11.07
C ASN A 435 -20.98 -14.96 9.78
N LYS A 436 -19.93 -14.13 9.83
CA LYS A 436 -19.09 -13.77 8.67
C LYS A 436 -18.00 -14.80 8.32
N SER A 437 -18.05 -16.00 8.91
CA SER A 437 -16.98 -17.00 8.82
C SER A 437 -15.63 -16.56 9.39
N ASN A 438 -15.64 -15.59 10.32
CA ASN A 438 -14.46 -15.19 11.05
C ASN A 438 -13.99 -16.35 11.94
N LEU A 439 -12.71 -16.69 11.85
CA LEU A 439 -12.09 -17.65 12.75
C LEU A 439 -10.90 -16.99 13.40
N PHE A 440 -10.92 -16.91 14.73
CA PHE A 440 -9.77 -16.41 15.48
C PHE A 440 -8.57 -17.33 15.31
N TYR A 441 -7.38 -16.87 15.68
CA TYR A 441 -6.19 -17.71 15.66
C TYR A 441 -6.32 -18.81 16.72
N PHE A 442 -6.18 -20.08 16.30
CA PHE A 442 -6.18 -21.23 17.20
C PHE A 442 -4.76 -21.54 17.67
N TRP A 443 -4.59 -21.69 18.98
CA TRP A 443 -3.33 -22.11 19.61
C TRP A 443 -3.59 -23.23 20.61
N SER A 444 -2.63 -24.16 20.74
CA SER A 444 -2.68 -25.27 21.71
C SER A 444 -1.30 -25.53 22.28
N ASN A 445 -1.19 -25.57 23.62
CA ASN A 445 0.08 -25.66 24.35
C ASN A 445 0.89 -26.91 24.01
N ASN A 446 0.22 -28.05 23.85
CA ASN A 446 0.83 -29.34 23.56
C ASN A 446 0.48 -29.87 22.15
N SER A 447 -0.01 -28.99 21.28
CA SER A 447 -0.49 -29.31 19.94
C SER A 447 -1.63 -30.34 19.88
N SER A 448 -2.40 -30.49 20.97
CA SER A 448 -3.58 -31.35 21.01
C SER A 448 -4.86 -30.57 20.70
N GLY A 449 -5.89 -31.29 20.27
CA GLY A 449 -7.16 -30.69 19.88
C GLY A 449 -7.08 -29.90 18.57
N ASN A 450 -8.20 -29.34 18.16
CA ASN A 450 -8.30 -28.49 16.99
C ASN A 450 -9.47 -27.52 17.15
N GLY A 451 -9.49 -26.48 16.31
CA GLY A 451 -10.51 -25.46 16.25
C GLY A 451 -11.21 -25.43 14.89
N TYR A 452 -12.50 -25.11 14.86
CA TYR A 452 -13.23 -24.86 13.61
C TYR A 452 -14.42 -23.93 13.81
N LEU A 453 -14.92 -23.36 12.72
CA LEU A 453 -16.21 -22.67 12.67
C LEU A 453 -17.34 -23.69 12.48
N SER A 454 -18.24 -23.80 13.44
CA SER A 454 -19.49 -24.54 13.32
C SER A 454 -20.49 -23.73 12.50
N THR A 455 -21.24 -24.40 11.61
CA THR A 455 -22.36 -23.82 10.83
C THR A 455 -23.69 -24.54 11.08
N SER A 456 -23.74 -25.36 12.14
CA SER A 456 -24.94 -26.12 12.53
C SER A 456 -25.31 -25.99 14.01
N ILE A 457 -24.49 -25.29 14.79
CA ILE A 457 -24.64 -25.11 16.23
C ILE A 457 -24.20 -23.67 16.52
N GLY A 458 -25.12 -22.84 17.00
CA GLY A 458 -24.91 -21.48 17.51
C GLY A 458 -25.83 -21.23 18.71
N TYR A 459 -25.68 -20.08 19.36
CA TYR A 459 -26.51 -19.70 20.50
C TYR A 459 -27.88 -19.20 20.05
N ASP A 460 -27.90 -18.15 19.23
CA ASP A 460 -29.09 -17.51 18.67
C ASP A 460 -29.23 -17.72 17.15
N ASP A 461 -28.21 -18.33 16.53
CA ASP A 461 -28.22 -18.80 15.16
C ASP A 461 -27.60 -20.21 15.02
N ASN A 462 -27.04 -20.53 13.85
CA ASN A 462 -26.41 -21.83 13.58
C ASN A 462 -24.87 -21.78 13.59
N THR A 463 -24.27 -20.63 13.84
CA THR A 463 -22.83 -20.42 13.77
C THR A 463 -22.22 -20.25 15.15
N SER A 464 -21.01 -20.77 15.33
CA SER A 464 -20.18 -20.53 16.52
C SER A 464 -18.77 -21.02 16.25
N ILE A 465 -17.80 -20.56 17.05
CA ILE A 465 -16.45 -21.16 17.02
C ILE A 465 -16.37 -22.31 18.02
N CYS A 466 -15.61 -23.34 17.67
CA CYS A 466 -15.56 -24.59 18.41
C CYS A 466 -14.12 -25.06 18.64
N ILE A 467 -13.80 -25.44 19.87
CA ILE A 467 -12.57 -26.16 20.23
C ILE A 467 -12.95 -27.58 20.64
N TYR A 468 -12.22 -28.59 20.16
CA TYR A 468 -12.48 -29.98 20.53
C TYR A 468 -11.20 -30.76 20.73
N GLY A 469 -11.29 -31.82 21.55
CA GLY A 469 -10.25 -32.85 21.65
C GLY A 469 -8.95 -32.40 22.32
N THR A 470 -8.92 -31.22 22.96
CA THR A 470 -7.71 -30.74 23.63
C THR A 470 -7.46 -31.49 24.93
N THR A 471 -6.19 -31.79 25.22
CA THR A 471 -5.73 -32.43 26.46
C THR A 471 -4.83 -31.51 27.28
N ASP A 472 -4.71 -30.24 26.89
CA ASP A 472 -4.00 -29.18 27.62
C ASP A 472 -4.68 -27.82 27.29
N ASP A 473 -4.09 -26.69 27.66
CA ASP A 473 -4.64 -25.37 27.33
C ASP A 473 -4.66 -25.15 25.82
N ALA A 474 -5.84 -24.84 25.29
CA ALA A 474 -6.04 -24.42 23.91
C ALA A 474 -6.98 -23.21 23.89
N ASN A 475 -6.81 -22.34 22.91
CA ASN A 475 -7.66 -21.17 22.79
C ASN A 475 -7.78 -20.65 21.37
N PHE A 476 -8.87 -19.91 21.18
CA PHE A 476 -9.06 -18.97 20.09
C PHE A 476 -8.82 -17.56 20.61
N GLY A 477 -7.97 -16.79 19.94
CA GLY A 477 -7.64 -15.42 20.33
C GLY A 477 -7.82 -14.39 19.19
N LYS A 478 -8.53 -13.30 19.48
CA LYS A 478 -8.49 -12.05 18.69
C LYS A 478 -7.60 -11.05 19.42
N SER A 479 -6.47 -10.68 18.81
CA SER A 479 -5.50 -9.73 19.38
C SER A 479 -5.66 -8.31 18.82
N ASN A 480 -4.76 -7.43 19.24
CA ASN A 480 -4.59 -6.05 18.79
C ASN A 480 -5.69 -5.08 19.27
N ILE A 481 -6.40 -5.39 20.36
CA ILE A 481 -7.39 -4.46 20.92
C ILE A 481 -6.66 -3.43 21.79
N SER A 482 -6.81 -2.15 21.48
CA SER A 482 -6.19 -1.04 22.22
C SER A 482 -6.77 -0.93 23.64
N ALA A 483 -5.91 -0.61 24.60
CA ALA A 483 -6.32 -0.39 25.99
C ALA A 483 -6.02 1.04 26.43
N VAL A 484 -6.92 1.60 27.25
CA VAL A 484 -6.79 2.91 27.86
C VAL A 484 -6.28 2.77 29.29
N GLN A 485 -5.26 3.56 29.64
CA GLN A 485 -4.71 3.58 30.98
C GLN A 485 -5.76 4.05 32.00
N GLY A 486 -5.85 3.35 33.13
CA GLY A 486 -6.82 3.58 34.21
C GLY A 486 -8.17 2.90 33.99
N HIS A 487 -8.43 2.36 32.79
CA HIS A 487 -9.68 1.67 32.49
C HIS A 487 -9.63 0.17 32.85
N LYS A 488 -10.80 -0.45 32.82
CA LYS A 488 -11.01 -1.87 33.10
C LYS A 488 -11.72 -2.56 31.95
N TYR A 489 -11.45 -3.84 31.77
CA TYR A 489 -11.99 -4.63 30.67
C TYR A 489 -12.55 -5.96 31.15
N LYS A 490 -13.62 -6.41 30.50
CA LYS A 490 -14.19 -7.76 30.68
C LYS A 490 -14.41 -8.42 29.32
N ALA A 491 -14.07 -9.70 29.22
CA ALA A 491 -14.49 -10.56 28.14
C ALA A 491 -15.79 -11.28 28.53
N SER A 492 -16.68 -11.50 27.57
CA SER A 492 -17.93 -12.23 27.80
C SER A 492 -18.48 -12.83 26.51
N GLY A 493 -19.44 -13.74 26.65
CA GLY A 493 -20.21 -14.34 25.55
C GLY A 493 -20.94 -15.60 26.00
N TYR A 494 -21.46 -16.36 25.04
CA TYR A 494 -22.19 -17.60 25.29
C TYR A 494 -21.31 -18.81 25.02
N PHE A 495 -21.34 -19.79 25.93
CA PHE A 495 -20.52 -20.99 25.87
C PHE A 495 -21.36 -22.24 26.07
N LYS A 496 -21.01 -23.32 25.37
CA LYS A 496 -21.66 -24.62 25.51
C LYS A 496 -20.61 -25.72 25.52
N VAL A 497 -20.73 -26.64 26.46
CA VAL A 497 -19.80 -27.76 26.63
C VAL A 497 -20.53 -29.09 26.41
N VAL A 498 -19.84 -30.04 25.76
CA VAL A 498 -20.36 -31.37 25.46
C VAL A 498 -19.25 -32.40 25.67
N ASN A 499 -19.52 -33.47 26.43
CA ASN A 499 -18.65 -34.61 26.70
C ASN A 499 -17.27 -34.25 27.28
N ALA A 500 -17.15 -33.15 28.03
CA ALA A 500 -15.89 -32.73 28.61
C ALA A 500 -15.47 -33.57 29.84
N GLU A 501 -14.17 -33.74 30.02
CA GLU A 501 -13.61 -34.36 31.24
C GLU A 501 -13.84 -33.47 32.47
N LYS A 502 -13.84 -34.08 33.66
CA LYS A 502 -14.26 -33.40 34.92
C LYS A 502 -13.39 -32.22 35.34
N ASP A 503 -12.15 -32.16 34.87
CA ASP A 503 -11.19 -31.10 35.14
C ASP A 503 -11.06 -30.10 33.99
N ALA A 504 -11.95 -30.18 32.98
CA ALA A 504 -11.96 -29.24 31.88
C ALA A 504 -12.28 -27.81 32.35
N VAL A 505 -11.72 -26.84 31.64
CA VAL A 505 -11.97 -25.42 31.87
C VAL A 505 -12.36 -24.76 30.55
N VAL A 506 -13.52 -24.09 30.53
CA VAL A 506 -14.04 -23.37 29.37
C VAL A 506 -14.52 -22.00 29.82
N ARG A 507 -14.01 -20.92 29.20
CA ARG A 507 -14.34 -19.54 29.63
C ARG A 507 -13.93 -18.46 28.61
N PRO A 508 -14.51 -17.25 28.73
CA PRO A 508 -13.93 -16.04 28.16
C PRO A 508 -12.75 -15.55 28.99
N ARG A 509 -11.76 -14.94 28.34
CA ARG A 509 -10.57 -14.39 28.98
C ARG A 509 -10.11 -13.12 28.25
N VAL A 510 -9.63 -12.15 29.02
CA VAL A 510 -8.88 -11.00 28.51
C VAL A 510 -7.40 -11.30 28.74
N ASP A 511 -6.63 -11.43 27.67
CA ASP A 511 -5.16 -11.51 27.73
C ASP A 511 -4.59 -10.11 27.50
N VAL A 512 -3.48 -9.81 28.17
CA VAL A 512 -2.78 -8.53 28.09
C VAL A 512 -1.37 -8.76 27.62
N TRP A 513 -1.00 -7.97 26.62
CA TRP A 513 0.35 -7.86 26.09
C TRP A 513 0.89 -6.48 26.41
N SER A 514 2.13 -6.43 26.87
CA SER A 514 2.90 -5.20 27.10
C SER A 514 3.76 -4.87 25.90
N SER A 515 3.82 -3.59 25.53
CA SER A 515 4.72 -3.07 24.51
C SER A 515 5.32 -1.74 24.96
N ASP A 516 6.57 -1.47 24.55
CA ASP A 516 7.19 -0.15 24.77
C ASP A 516 6.66 0.87 23.73
N SER A 517 6.14 0.40 22.59
CA SER A 517 5.55 1.24 21.54
C SER A 517 4.35 0.56 20.87
N ALA A 518 3.14 1.06 21.14
CA ALA A 518 1.94 0.69 20.39
C ALA A 518 1.27 1.93 19.83
N TYR A 519 0.71 1.80 18.64
CA TYR A 519 0.04 2.88 17.95
C TYR A 519 -1.35 2.42 17.53
N VAL A 520 -2.32 3.30 17.74
CA VAL A 520 -3.67 3.11 17.25
C VAL A 520 -3.65 3.12 15.72
N LEU A 521 -4.46 2.29 15.06
CA LEU A 521 -4.52 2.21 13.61
C LEU A 521 -5.22 3.46 13.03
N ASP A 522 -4.44 4.51 12.86
CA ASP A 522 -4.86 5.79 12.30
C ASP A 522 -3.74 6.40 11.44
N LYS A 523 -3.88 7.67 11.07
CA LYS A 523 -2.88 8.39 10.28
C LYS A 523 -1.55 8.56 11.01
N ASN A 524 -1.57 8.75 12.33
CA ASN A 524 -0.36 8.91 13.13
C ASN A 524 0.44 7.59 13.16
N TYR A 525 -0.23 6.43 13.14
CA TYR A 525 0.46 5.17 12.91
C TYR A 525 1.16 5.12 11.55
N ILE A 526 0.48 5.50 10.46
CA ILE A 526 1.09 5.53 9.12
C ILE A 526 2.33 6.44 9.12
N GLU A 527 2.19 7.66 9.64
CA GLU A 527 3.28 8.63 9.74
C GLU A 527 4.46 8.07 10.56
N THR A 528 4.17 7.46 11.71
CA THR A 528 5.20 6.85 12.57
C THR A 528 5.89 5.67 11.88
N SER A 529 5.16 4.83 11.16
CA SER A 529 5.73 3.69 10.45
C SER A 529 6.63 4.10 9.27
N LEU A 530 6.46 5.32 8.74
CA LEU A 530 7.30 5.91 7.71
C LEU A 530 8.51 6.68 8.26
N ILE A 531 8.60 6.90 9.57
CA ILE A 531 9.54 7.84 10.18
C ILE A 531 11.00 7.54 9.86
N ASN A 532 11.38 6.26 9.78
CA ASN A 532 12.75 5.87 9.49
C ASN A 532 13.16 6.25 8.05
N ASN A 533 12.23 6.23 7.09
CA ASN A 533 12.48 6.67 5.72
C ASN A 533 12.61 8.20 5.64
N ILE A 534 11.75 8.92 6.37
CA ILE A 534 11.78 10.38 6.47
C ILE A 534 13.11 10.83 7.10
N GLN A 535 13.49 10.21 8.21
CA GLN A 535 14.71 10.53 8.94
C GLN A 535 15.95 10.24 8.10
N PHE A 536 15.98 9.11 7.39
CA PHE A 536 17.07 8.77 6.47
C PHE A 536 17.27 9.86 5.40
N SER A 537 16.19 10.33 4.78
CA SER A 537 16.22 11.41 3.78
C SER A 537 16.81 12.70 4.35
N ILE A 538 16.41 13.07 5.57
CA ILE A 538 16.87 14.27 6.27
C ILE A 538 18.34 14.17 6.64
N ASP A 539 18.73 13.08 7.30
CA ASP A 539 20.08 12.90 7.84
C ASP A 539 21.14 12.77 6.75
N ASN A 540 20.78 12.17 5.62
CA ASN A 540 21.67 11.98 4.49
C ASN A 540 21.51 13.06 3.40
N ASN A 541 20.51 13.94 3.50
CA ASN A 541 20.17 14.96 2.51
C ASN A 541 20.04 14.39 1.09
N VAL A 542 19.24 13.32 0.96
CA VAL A 542 19.00 12.56 -0.29
C VAL A 542 17.51 12.34 -0.51
N PRO A 543 17.03 12.26 -1.75
CA PRO A 543 15.62 12.03 -2.01
C PRO A 543 15.26 10.57 -1.72
N VAL A 544 14.08 10.38 -1.14
CA VAL A 544 13.48 9.06 -0.94
C VAL A 544 12.25 8.89 -1.83
N TYR A 545 12.01 7.64 -2.21
CA TYR A 545 10.95 7.22 -3.12
C TYR A 545 10.24 5.98 -2.56
N CYS A 546 8.94 6.12 -2.29
CA CYS A 546 8.06 5.00 -2.02
C CYS A 546 7.73 4.32 -3.36
N GLY A 547 8.54 3.34 -3.76
CA GLY A 547 8.44 2.65 -5.04
C GLY A 547 7.14 1.89 -5.23
N GLU A 548 6.54 1.45 -4.12
CA GLU A 548 5.23 0.84 -4.11
C GLU A 548 4.53 1.14 -2.79
N PHE A 549 3.25 1.50 -2.89
CA PHE A 549 2.29 1.35 -1.80
C PHE A 549 0.93 1.03 -2.40
N GLY A 550 0.08 0.36 -1.64
CA GLY A 550 -1.26 0.03 -2.08
C GLY A 550 -2.06 -0.68 -1.00
N ALA A 551 -3.38 -0.68 -1.17
CA ALA A 551 -4.29 -1.49 -0.38
C ALA A 551 -4.98 -2.49 -1.30
N GLY A 552 -5.18 -3.72 -0.83
CA GLY A 552 -5.83 -4.77 -1.59
C GLY A 552 -7.30 -4.44 -1.85
N ILE A 553 -7.88 -5.03 -2.91
CA ILE A 553 -9.27 -4.80 -3.32
C ILE A 553 -10.28 -4.97 -2.18
N ASN A 554 -10.00 -5.87 -1.23
CA ASN A 554 -10.85 -6.14 -0.07
C ASN A 554 -10.93 -4.97 0.94
N CYS A 555 -10.01 -4.00 0.87
CA CYS A 555 -10.04 -2.80 1.71
C CYS A 555 -11.04 -1.74 1.22
N PHE A 556 -11.48 -1.84 -0.05
CA PHE A 556 -12.43 -0.91 -0.68
C PHE A 556 -13.87 -1.44 -0.67
N SER A 557 -14.12 -2.55 0.03
CA SER A 557 -15.45 -3.11 0.23
C SER A 557 -15.94 -2.84 1.66
N GLU A 558 -17.26 -2.93 1.85
CA GLU A 558 -17.90 -2.92 3.19
C GLU A 558 -17.54 -1.71 4.09
N ASN A 559 -17.16 -0.57 3.52
CA ASN A 559 -16.68 0.62 4.26
C ASN A 559 -15.46 0.33 5.16
N ARG A 560 -14.56 -0.57 4.74
CA ARG A 560 -13.33 -0.87 5.47
C ARG A 560 -12.29 0.25 5.44
N GLY A 561 -12.50 1.29 4.62
CA GLY A 561 -11.72 2.53 4.68
C GLY A 561 -10.43 2.52 3.86
N GLY A 562 -10.35 1.71 2.81
CA GLY A 562 -9.26 1.75 1.84
C GLY A 562 -9.05 3.14 1.25
N GLU A 563 -10.14 3.89 1.03
CA GLU A 563 -10.12 5.27 0.56
C GLU A 563 -9.33 6.19 1.50
N GLN A 564 -9.66 6.15 2.80
CA GLN A 564 -9.02 6.99 3.79
C GLN A 564 -7.54 6.60 3.98
N TRP A 565 -7.23 5.30 3.97
CA TRP A 565 -5.85 4.82 4.09
C TRP A 565 -4.98 5.31 2.93
N VAL A 566 -5.45 5.17 1.68
CA VAL A 566 -4.72 5.65 0.49
C VAL A 566 -4.54 7.17 0.54
N SER A 567 -5.59 7.91 0.91
CA SER A 567 -5.49 9.37 1.04
C SER A 567 -4.50 9.79 2.12
N ASP A 568 -4.45 9.09 3.25
CA ASP A 568 -3.54 9.43 4.35
C ASP A 568 -2.08 9.12 4.03
N VAL A 569 -1.79 8.01 3.34
CA VAL A 569 -0.43 7.71 2.84
C VAL A 569 0.03 8.81 1.88
N ILE A 570 -0.81 9.19 0.90
CA ILE A 570 -0.46 10.23 -0.08
C ILE A 570 -0.27 11.60 0.60
N ASP A 571 -1.13 11.97 1.56
CA ASP A 571 -1.00 13.23 2.29
C ASP A 571 0.31 13.29 3.10
N ILE A 572 0.70 12.18 3.74
CA ILE A 572 1.99 12.07 4.42
C ILE A 572 3.14 12.20 3.40
N CYS A 573 3.03 11.58 2.23
CA CYS A 573 4.01 11.76 1.17
C CYS A 573 4.15 13.22 0.74
N PHE A 574 3.03 13.94 0.59
CA PHE A 574 3.05 15.39 0.30
C PHE A 574 3.68 16.20 1.44
N GLN A 575 3.28 15.95 2.68
CA GLN A 575 3.78 16.64 3.87
C GLN A 575 5.31 16.54 4.01
N TYR A 576 5.88 15.37 3.70
CA TYR A 576 7.31 15.11 3.87
C TYR A 576 8.13 15.18 2.57
N GLY A 577 7.50 15.46 1.44
CA GLY A 577 8.19 15.49 0.15
C GLY A 577 8.65 14.11 -0.34
N ILE A 578 7.96 13.03 0.07
CA ILE A 578 8.27 11.66 -0.35
C ILE A 578 7.70 11.46 -1.76
N ASN A 579 8.58 11.17 -2.70
CA ASN A 579 8.19 10.75 -4.04
C ASN A 579 7.48 9.39 -3.95
N PHE A 580 6.44 9.12 -4.73
CA PHE A 580 5.70 7.87 -4.57
C PHE A 580 5.21 7.25 -5.86
N ASN A 581 4.87 5.96 -5.78
CA ASN A 581 4.19 5.22 -6.81
C ASN A 581 3.15 4.26 -6.22
N TYR A 582 1.90 4.42 -6.65
CA TYR A 582 0.80 3.52 -6.28
C TYR A 582 0.89 2.20 -7.06
N HIS A 583 0.81 1.07 -6.36
CA HIS A 583 0.71 -0.25 -6.94
C HIS A 583 -0.77 -0.67 -6.99
N THR A 584 -1.40 -0.87 -8.14
CA THR A 584 -0.91 -0.79 -9.53
C THR A 584 -2.06 -0.49 -10.50
N TYR A 585 -1.79 -0.23 -11.78
CA TYR A 585 -2.86 0.06 -12.76
C TYR A 585 -3.79 -1.12 -13.01
N HIS A 586 -3.25 -2.34 -13.13
CA HIS A 586 -4.05 -3.48 -13.57
C HIS A 586 -3.50 -4.79 -13.01
N GLU A 587 -4.25 -5.36 -12.06
CA GLU A 587 -3.89 -6.57 -11.32
C GLU A 587 -5.08 -7.03 -10.46
N ASN A 588 -5.22 -8.34 -10.27
CA ASN A 588 -6.33 -8.91 -9.50
C ASN A 588 -6.39 -8.46 -8.03
N SER A 589 -5.25 -8.17 -7.41
CA SER A 589 -5.15 -8.00 -5.96
C SER A 589 -5.15 -6.52 -5.53
N PHE A 590 -4.36 -5.68 -6.19
CA PHE A 590 -4.19 -4.25 -5.84
C PHE A 590 -4.52 -3.30 -7.00
N GLY A 591 -4.92 -3.84 -8.16
CA GLY A 591 -5.12 -3.06 -9.37
C GLY A 591 -6.22 -1.99 -9.25
N LEU A 592 -5.99 -0.85 -9.90
CA LEU A 592 -7.06 0.08 -10.28
C LEU A 592 -8.09 -0.65 -11.17
N TYR A 593 -7.61 -1.49 -12.08
CA TYR A 593 -8.39 -2.48 -12.79
C TYR A 593 -8.12 -3.87 -12.21
N THR A 594 -9.17 -4.55 -11.74
CA THR A 594 -9.07 -5.75 -10.88
C THR A 594 -9.29 -7.05 -11.63
N ASN A 595 -9.52 -6.99 -12.94
CA ASN A 595 -9.62 -8.17 -13.77
C ASN A 595 -8.23 -8.74 -14.11
N SER A 596 -8.24 -9.93 -14.72
CA SER A 596 -7.02 -10.65 -15.07
C SER A 596 -6.06 -9.80 -15.91
N PRO A 597 -4.78 -9.68 -15.53
CA PRO A 597 -3.76 -8.93 -16.30
C PRO A 597 -3.42 -9.56 -17.66
N LEU A 598 -4.10 -10.66 -18.02
CA LEU A 598 -4.04 -11.31 -19.33
C LEU A 598 -5.20 -10.88 -20.27
N SER A 599 -6.11 -10.02 -19.81
CA SER A 599 -7.25 -9.50 -20.57
C SER A 599 -7.26 -7.97 -20.46
N PRO A 600 -7.76 -7.19 -21.43
CA PRO A 600 -7.76 -5.73 -21.34
C PRO A 600 -8.39 -5.20 -20.03
N PRO A 601 -7.91 -4.07 -19.49
CA PRO A 601 -8.44 -3.48 -18.25
C PRO A 601 -9.92 -3.06 -18.43
N ASP A 602 -10.84 -3.76 -17.78
CA ASP A 602 -12.29 -3.56 -17.96
C ASP A 602 -13.11 -3.54 -16.65
N GLN A 603 -12.52 -3.93 -15.52
CA GLN A 603 -13.15 -3.89 -14.20
C GLN A 603 -12.46 -2.88 -13.29
N ARG A 604 -12.86 -1.62 -13.35
CA ARG A 604 -12.28 -0.55 -12.53
C ARG A 604 -12.81 -0.59 -11.09
N ASN A 605 -11.90 -0.40 -10.13
CA ASN A 605 -12.23 -0.06 -8.75
C ASN A 605 -12.57 1.44 -8.67
N ASP A 606 -13.86 1.77 -8.76
CA ASP A 606 -14.33 3.17 -8.75
C ASP A 606 -14.04 3.90 -7.42
N SER A 607 -14.03 3.19 -6.29
CA SER A 607 -13.72 3.76 -4.98
C SER A 607 -12.26 4.26 -4.94
N LEU A 608 -11.32 3.41 -5.36
CA LEU A 608 -9.91 3.78 -5.51
C LEU A 608 -9.73 4.89 -6.55
N TYR A 609 -10.37 4.79 -7.71
CA TYR A 609 -10.30 5.80 -8.78
C TYR A 609 -10.68 7.19 -8.27
N ASN A 610 -11.84 7.30 -7.61
CA ASN A 610 -12.33 8.58 -7.09
C ASN A 610 -11.42 9.13 -6.00
N THR A 611 -10.92 8.27 -5.11
CA THR A 611 -9.97 8.65 -4.06
C THR A 611 -8.70 9.24 -4.66
N LEU A 612 -8.07 8.52 -5.60
CA LEU A 612 -6.84 8.97 -6.26
C LEU A 612 -7.03 10.31 -6.98
N ILE A 613 -8.14 10.48 -7.71
CA ILE A 613 -8.44 11.76 -8.35
C ILE A 613 -8.52 12.87 -7.31
N SER A 614 -9.38 12.73 -6.29
CA SER A 614 -9.54 13.79 -5.29
C SER A 614 -8.22 14.14 -4.62
N THR A 615 -7.44 13.15 -4.21
CA THR A 615 -6.20 13.38 -3.45
C THR A 615 -5.10 14.01 -4.32
N LEU A 616 -5.01 13.64 -5.60
CA LEU A 616 -3.94 14.13 -6.50
C LEU A 616 -4.28 15.46 -7.17
N THR A 617 -5.55 15.83 -7.26
CA THR A 617 -5.99 17.10 -7.86
C THR A 617 -6.23 18.20 -6.83
N ASP A 618 -6.63 17.86 -5.60
CA ASP A 618 -6.89 18.85 -4.53
C ASP A 618 -5.60 19.32 -3.85
N SER A 619 -4.49 18.59 -4.02
CA SER A 619 -3.14 19.00 -3.61
C SER A 619 -2.61 20.07 -4.59
N THR A 620 -3.19 21.27 -4.57
CA THR A 620 -2.66 22.40 -5.35
C THR A 620 -1.49 23.04 -4.61
N ASP A 621 -0.29 22.81 -5.14
CA ASP A 621 0.92 23.63 -4.94
C ASP A 621 0.67 25.14 -5.16
#